data_AF-G0R1M4-F1
#
_entry.id   AF-G0R1M4-F1
#
_cell.length_a   1.000
_cell.length_b   1.000
_cell.length_c   1.000
_cell.angle_alpha   90.00
_cell.angle_beta   90.00
_cell.angle_gamma   90.00
#
_symmetry.space_group_name_H-M   'P 1'
#
loop_
_entity.id
_entity.type
_entity.pdbx_description
1 polymer ?
#
loop_
_entity_poly.entity_id
_entity_poly.type
_entity_poly.pdbx_seq_one_letter_code
_entity_poly.pdbx_strand_id
1 'polypeptide(L)'
;MKIILFHRHGARLPAVEDYYPEDWTSDRVRGDLTNKGIQQLLKVGKTIRRKYVDEMKFLPKVYDPLIYKVKIAQLSRCMLSLLSMLNGLYPDIYQREHQTHQTLLNPKKKLNFSTNLKDHEERDLIFRAQSSKNCQIISKIYHRRKNEDKFEQIYNFFIQHPVMNSTLTKLQHYREKRNGKSLNHQIISLGTEKIPPLSATLFIELWEKSHLPHLPPDNRFFVKFYYGKKELEIMACRNRRRCTWKEFKILFKTRIKPNLEVFCDQTQD
;
A
#
# COMPACT_ATOMS: atom_id res chain seq x y z
N MET A 1 -15.12 -11.93 12.30
CA MET A 1 -14.37 -11.52 11.10
C MET A 1 -13.08 -10.84 11.52
N LYS A 2 -12.01 -10.92 10.73
CA LYS A 2 -10.77 -10.13 10.89
C LYS A 2 -10.38 -9.48 9.56
N ILE A 3 -9.73 -8.32 9.58
CA ILE A 3 -9.32 -7.62 8.37
C ILE A 3 -7.85 -7.23 8.49
N ILE A 4 -7.08 -7.48 7.42
CA ILE A 4 -5.71 -7.00 7.26
C ILE A 4 -5.69 -6.04 6.08
N LEU A 5 -5.08 -4.87 6.28
CA LEU A 5 -4.99 -3.82 5.27
C LEU A 5 -3.52 -3.58 4.95
N PHE A 6 -3.16 -3.73 3.68
CA PHE A 6 -1.88 -3.25 3.15
C PHE A 6 -2.16 -2.00 2.34
N HIS A 7 -1.52 -0.90 2.71
CA HIS A 7 -1.79 0.39 2.10
C HIS A 7 -0.49 1.06 1.66
N ARG A 8 -0.44 1.48 0.39
CA ARG A 8 0.62 2.33 -0.13
C ARG A 8 0.32 3.77 0.24
N HIS A 9 1.34 4.53 0.63
CA HIS A 9 1.21 5.98 0.86
C HIS A 9 0.46 6.72 -0.27
N GLY A 10 -0.14 7.86 0.08
CA GLY A 10 -0.82 8.73 -0.88
C GLY A 10 0.13 9.45 -1.83
N ALA A 11 -0.41 10.32 -2.67
CA ALA A 11 0.40 11.18 -3.53
C ALA A 11 1.45 11.96 -2.72
N ARG A 12 2.68 11.98 -3.23
CA ARG A 12 3.85 12.55 -2.55
C ARG A 12 4.68 13.39 -3.51
N LEU A 13 5.50 14.27 -2.96
CA LEU A 13 6.56 14.94 -3.70
C LEU A 13 7.59 13.91 -4.21
N PRO A 14 8.32 14.25 -5.29
CA PRO A 14 9.49 13.49 -5.72
C PRO A 14 10.48 13.24 -4.58
N ALA A 15 11.10 12.07 -4.55
CA ALA A 15 11.96 11.64 -3.43
C ALA A 15 13.46 11.68 -3.75
N VAL A 16 13.83 11.88 -5.01
CA VAL A 16 15.22 11.79 -5.48
C VAL A 16 15.60 13.05 -6.24
N GLU A 17 14.70 13.54 -7.09
CA GLU A 17 14.95 14.69 -7.96
C GLU A 17 13.99 15.84 -7.60
N ASP A 18 14.50 17.06 -7.55
CA ASP A 18 13.70 18.27 -7.35
C ASP A 18 13.09 18.67 -8.69
N TYR A 19 12.05 17.94 -9.10
CA TYR A 19 11.21 18.45 -10.17
C TYR A 19 10.43 19.65 -9.62
N TYR A 20 10.69 20.83 -10.20
CA TYR A 20 10.02 22.11 -9.93
C TYR A 20 10.14 22.57 -8.47
N PRO A 21 11.36 22.81 -7.93
CA PRO A 21 11.56 23.27 -6.56
C PRO A 21 10.84 24.58 -6.24
N GLU A 22 10.62 25.43 -7.24
CA GLU A 22 9.85 26.67 -7.15
C GLU A 22 8.38 26.45 -6.75
N ASP A 23 7.82 25.28 -7.08
CA ASP A 23 6.45 24.90 -6.72
C ASP A 23 6.34 24.33 -5.30
N TRP A 24 7.47 24.19 -4.59
CA TRP A 24 7.50 23.56 -3.28
C TRP A 24 7.29 24.64 -2.23
N THR A 25 6.26 24.47 -1.41
CA THR A 25 6.07 25.31 -0.23
C THR A 25 7.25 25.11 0.73
N SER A 26 7.74 26.19 1.36
CA SER A 26 8.94 26.17 2.21
C SER A 26 8.87 25.21 3.41
N ASP A 27 7.69 24.68 3.72
CA ASP A 27 7.40 23.72 4.79
C ASP A 27 7.45 22.25 4.34
N ARG A 28 7.78 21.93 3.09
CA ARG A 28 7.79 20.56 2.56
C ARG A 28 9.18 20.10 2.10
N VAL A 29 9.46 18.82 2.33
CA VAL A 29 10.71 18.18 1.89
C VAL A 29 10.47 17.07 0.87
N ARG A 30 11.55 16.64 0.21
CA ARG A 30 11.55 15.53 -0.74
C ARG A 30 10.81 14.30 -0.19
N GLY A 31 9.91 13.77 -1.01
CA GLY A 31 9.18 12.53 -0.68
C GLY A 31 8.05 12.71 0.33
N ASP A 32 7.74 13.93 0.76
CA ASP A 32 6.62 14.20 1.65
C ASP A 32 5.28 13.95 1.00
N LEU A 33 4.29 13.60 1.82
CA LEU A 33 2.91 13.48 1.38
C LEU A 33 2.40 14.85 0.89
N THR A 34 1.59 14.87 -0.17
CA THR A 34 0.96 16.12 -0.64
C THR A 34 -0.43 16.29 -0.02
N ASN A 35 -0.99 17.50 -0.08
CA ASN A 35 -2.40 17.73 0.28
C ASN A 35 -3.35 16.82 -0.53
N LYS A 36 -3.04 16.60 -1.81
CA LYS A 36 -3.76 15.62 -2.65
C LYS A 36 -3.65 14.21 -2.06
N GLY A 37 -2.46 13.82 -1.58
CA GLY A 37 -2.25 12.54 -0.89
C GLY A 37 -3.08 12.40 0.38
N ILE A 38 -3.16 13.45 1.20
CA ILE A 38 -4.02 13.48 2.39
C ILE A 38 -5.48 13.25 2.01
N GLN A 39 -5.99 13.99 1.01
CA GLN A 39 -7.38 13.88 0.57
C GLN A 39 -7.71 12.50 -0.01
N GLN A 40 -6.77 11.89 -0.75
CA GLN A 40 -6.92 10.52 -1.23
C GLN A 40 -7.11 9.54 -0.07
N LEU A 41 -6.28 9.64 0.96
CA LEU A 41 -6.28 8.76 2.12
C LEU A 41 -7.50 8.97 3.00
N LEU A 42 -7.93 10.22 3.16
CA LEU A 42 -9.17 10.57 3.85
C LEU A 42 -10.39 9.94 3.15
N LYS A 43 -10.42 9.95 1.81
CA LYS A 43 -11.46 9.26 1.02
C LYS A 43 -11.41 7.73 1.17
N VAL A 44 -10.21 7.15 1.26
CA VAL A 44 -10.04 5.72 1.56
C VAL A 44 -10.61 5.42 2.95
N GLY A 45 -10.25 6.19 3.97
CA GLY A 45 -10.78 6.07 5.33
C GLY A 45 -12.31 6.12 5.36
N LYS A 46 -12.92 7.11 4.68
CA LYS A 46 -14.38 7.24 4.56
C LYS A 46 -15.03 6.02 3.90
N THR A 47 -14.36 5.45 2.89
CA THR A 47 -14.83 4.23 2.22
C THR A 47 -14.79 3.02 3.15
N ILE A 48 -13.73 2.89 3.96
CA ILE A 48 -13.58 1.85 4.98
C ILE A 48 -14.67 2.02 6.06
N ARG A 49 -14.92 3.25 6.52
CA ARG A 49 -15.98 3.56 7.50
C ARG A 49 -17.32 3.09 6.98
N ARG A 50 -17.69 3.55 5.79
CA ARG A 50 -18.99 3.22 5.19
C ARG A 50 -19.21 1.71 5.15
N LYS A 51 -18.22 0.95 4.68
CA LYS A 51 -18.31 -0.51 4.59
C LYS A 51 -18.36 -1.18 5.97
N TYR A 52 -17.35 -0.94 6.81
CA TYR A 52 -17.15 -1.78 8.00
C TYR A 52 -17.79 -1.22 9.28
N VAL A 53 -18.02 0.08 9.38
CA VAL A 53 -18.70 0.71 10.51
C VAL A 53 -20.20 0.85 10.21
N ASP A 54 -20.54 1.41 9.04
CA ASP A 54 -21.92 1.81 8.78
C ASP A 54 -22.77 0.70 8.16
N GLU A 55 -22.29 0.01 7.13
CA GLU A 55 -23.04 -1.05 6.43
C GLU A 55 -22.97 -2.37 7.22
N MET A 56 -21.76 -2.84 7.53
CA MET A 56 -21.56 -4.16 8.14
C MET A 56 -21.65 -4.18 9.67
N LYS A 57 -21.61 -3.01 10.34
CA LYS A 57 -21.56 -2.89 11.81
C LYS A 57 -20.45 -3.74 12.45
N PHE A 58 -19.36 -3.99 11.73
CA PHE A 58 -18.26 -4.83 12.18
C PHE A 58 -17.27 -4.05 13.07
N LEU A 59 -16.94 -2.82 12.68
CA LEU A 59 -16.10 -1.91 13.45
C LEU A 59 -16.97 -0.99 14.30
N PRO A 60 -16.48 -0.55 15.48
CA PRO A 60 -17.21 0.37 16.34
C PRO A 60 -17.39 1.74 15.65
N LYS A 61 -18.43 2.47 16.05
CA LYS A 61 -18.71 3.83 15.55
C LYS A 61 -17.66 4.86 15.98
N VAL A 62 -17.08 4.64 17.16
CA VAL A 62 -16.10 5.48 17.84
C VAL A 62 -14.74 4.78 17.80
N TYR A 63 -13.67 5.55 17.65
CA TYR A 63 -12.32 4.98 17.66
C TYR A 63 -12.02 4.28 18.99
N ASP A 64 -11.62 3.00 18.89
CA ASP A 64 -11.10 2.20 19.99
C ASP A 64 -9.65 1.81 19.69
N PRO A 65 -8.65 2.29 20.46
CA PRO A 65 -7.25 1.96 20.25
C PRO A 65 -6.94 0.46 20.43
N LEU A 66 -7.73 -0.31 21.18
CA LEU A 66 -7.38 -1.69 21.54
C LEU A 66 -7.62 -2.71 20.41
N ILE A 67 -8.43 -2.38 19.41
CA ILE A 67 -8.80 -3.30 18.33
C ILE A 67 -7.86 -3.20 17.11
N TYR A 68 -6.91 -2.25 17.10
CA TYR A 68 -5.98 -2.04 16.00
C TYR A 68 -4.60 -2.57 16.32
N LYS A 69 -3.97 -3.25 15.36
CA LYS A 69 -2.54 -3.49 15.35
C LYS A 69 -1.95 -2.80 14.12
N VAL A 70 -1.00 -1.91 14.35
CA VAL A 70 -0.46 -1.03 13.32
C VAL A 70 1.02 -1.33 13.14
N LYS A 71 1.44 -1.47 11.89
CA LYS A 71 2.85 -1.51 11.47
C LYS A 71 3.06 -0.47 10.38
N ILE A 72 4.11 0.33 10.51
CA ILE A 72 4.39 1.46 9.61
C ILE A 72 5.84 1.38 9.19
N ALA A 73 6.13 1.59 7.91
CA ALA A 73 7.48 1.87 7.48
C ALA A 73 7.92 3.24 8.04
N GLN A 74 9.16 3.36 8.52
CA GLN A 74 9.75 4.61 9.02
C GLN A 74 9.94 5.67 7.92
N LEU A 75 8.83 6.20 7.42
CA LEU A 75 8.80 7.26 6.42
C LEU A 75 7.66 8.20 6.81
N SER A 76 7.93 9.51 6.87
CA SER A 76 6.94 10.55 7.21
C SER A 76 5.64 10.38 6.42
N ARG A 77 5.75 10.19 5.10
CA ARG A 77 4.63 9.96 4.20
C ARG A 77 3.78 8.73 4.54
N CYS A 78 4.35 7.69 5.13
CA CYS A 78 3.61 6.48 5.52
C CYS A 78 2.82 6.73 6.80
N MET A 79 3.45 7.39 7.79
CA MET A 79 2.78 7.83 9.02
C MET A 79 1.62 8.79 8.71
N LEU A 80 1.88 9.86 7.95
CA LEU A 80 0.87 10.83 7.54
C LEU A 80 -0.27 10.20 6.72
N SER A 81 0.05 9.20 5.89
CA SER A 81 -0.97 8.44 5.16
C SER A 81 -1.88 7.68 6.12
N LEU A 82 -1.32 6.92 7.05
CA LEU A 82 -2.10 6.21 8.07
C LEU A 82 -3.02 7.16 8.84
N LEU A 83 -2.47 8.27 9.33
CA LEU A 83 -3.20 9.26 10.11
C LEU A 83 -4.34 9.91 9.29
N SER A 84 -4.07 10.22 8.01
CA SER A 84 -5.10 10.72 7.08
C SER A 84 -6.23 9.71 6.85
N MET A 85 -5.89 8.43 6.72
CA MET A 85 -6.87 7.35 6.57
C MET A 85 -7.67 7.12 7.85
N LEU A 86 -7.01 7.16 9.02
CA LEU A 86 -7.67 7.07 10.31
C LEU A 86 -8.63 8.24 10.53
N ASN A 87 -8.27 9.46 10.12
CA ASN A 87 -9.18 10.61 10.17
C ASN A 87 -10.43 10.38 9.29
N GLY A 88 -10.26 9.82 8.10
CA GLY A 88 -11.40 9.45 7.25
C GLY A 88 -12.28 8.34 7.85
N LEU A 89 -11.67 7.41 8.59
CA LEU A 89 -12.37 6.29 9.22
C LEU A 89 -13.07 6.71 10.53
N TYR A 90 -12.43 7.55 11.32
CA TYR A 90 -12.83 8.07 12.62
C TYR A 90 -12.55 9.57 12.70
N PRO A 91 -13.48 10.40 12.23
CA PRO A 91 -13.33 11.86 12.26
C PRO A 91 -13.17 12.42 13.68
N ASP A 92 -13.68 11.69 14.69
CA ASP A 92 -13.62 12.03 16.11
C ASP A 92 -12.21 11.91 16.73
N ILE A 93 -11.23 11.37 15.99
CA ILE A 93 -9.81 11.40 16.39
C ILE A 93 -9.24 12.83 16.30
N TYR A 94 -9.78 13.68 15.42
CA TYR A 94 -9.23 15.00 15.11
C TYR A 94 -10.28 16.12 15.29
N GLN A 95 -9.82 17.36 15.49
CA GLN A 95 -10.72 18.50 15.77
C GLN A 95 -11.30 19.17 14.51
N ARG A 96 -10.68 18.99 13.34
CA ARG A 96 -11.00 19.76 12.12
C ARG A 96 -11.20 18.86 10.91
N GLU A 97 -12.09 19.25 10.00
CA GLU A 97 -12.26 18.55 8.72
C GLU A 97 -11.02 18.71 7.81
N HIS A 98 -10.35 19.86 7.91
CA HIS A 98 -9.18 20.18 7.09
C HIS A 98 -7.91 19.85 7.87
N GLN A 99 -7.09 18.97 7.29
CA GLN A 99 -5.90 18.43 7.93
C GLN A 99 -4.65 18.83 7.15
N THR A 100 -3.66 19.36 7.86
CA THR A 100 -2.29 19.60 7.40
C THR A 100 -1.35 18.54 7.99
N HIS A 101 -0.08 18.55 7.62
CA HIS A 101 0.90 17.62 8.22
C HIS A 101 0.96 17.78 9.73
N GLN A 102 1.03 19.04 10.19
CA GLN A 102 1.12 19.36 11.61
C GLN A 102 -0.12 18.91 12.38
N THR A 103 -1.32 19.12 11.85
CA THR A 103 -2.54 18.73 12.58
C THR A 103 -2.71 17.21 12.64
N LEU A 104 -2.27 16.48 11.61
CA LEU A 104 -2.33 15.01 11.59
C LEU A 104 -1.44 14.38 12.66
N LEU A 105 -0.28 14.97 12.92
CA LEU A 105 0.68 14.47 13.93
C LEU A 105 0.23 14.74 15.37
N ASN A 106 -0.81 15.56 15.56
CA ASN A 106 -1.32 15.96 16.87
C ASN A 106 -2.81 15.54 17.03
N PRO A 107 -3.09 14.22 17.12
CA PRO A 107 -4.46 13.73 17.31
C PRO A 107 -5.03 14.15 18.68
N LYS A 108 -6.34 14.39 18.76
CA LYS A 108 -7.04 14.68 20.02
C LYS A 108 -7.15 13.42 20.90
N LYS A 109 -7.33 12.26 20.26
CA LYS A 109 -7.42 10.97 20.93
C LYS A 109 -6.04 10.31 20.98
N LYS A 110 -5.76 9.66 22.11
CA LYS A 110 -4.56 8.84 22.27
C LYS A 110 -4.62 7.66 21.31
N LEU A 111 -3.59 7.51 20.49
CA LEU A 111 -3.39 6.35 19.61
C LEU A 111 -2.63 5.26 20.36
N ASN A 112 -2.83 3.98 19.99
CA ASN A 112 -2.06 2.87 20.56
C ASN A 112 -0.71 2.62 19.85
N PHE A 113 -0.27 3.56 19.03
CA PHE A 113 1.01 3.52 18.35
C PHE A 113 1.63 4.91 18.43
N SER A 114 2.97 4.98 18.44
CA SER A 114 3.68 6.25 18.46
C SER A 114 3.57 6.96 17.11
N THR A 115 3.38 8.27 17.12
CA THR A 115 3.49 9.12 15.93
C THR A 115 4.93 9.52 15.63
N ASN A 116 5.86 9.30 16.56
CA ASN A 116 7.28 9.52 16.36
C ASN A 116 7.87 8.40 15.50
N LEU A 117 8.45 8.76 14.36
CA LEU A 117 9.02 7.80 13.40
C LEU A 117 10.16 6.97 13.99
N LYS A 118 10.92 7.52 14.94
CA LYS A 118 12.06 6.83 15.56
C LYS A 118 11.65 5.62 16.40
N ASP A 119 10.39 5.58 16.85
CA ASP A 119 9.88 4.53 17.72
C ASP A 119 9.42 3.28 16.94
N HIS A 120 9.38 3.34 15.61
CA HIS A 120 9.06 2.20 14.75
C HIS A 120 10.34 1.47 14.38
N GLU A 121 10.31 0.18 14.06
CA GLU A 121 11.54 -0.52 13.66
C GLU A 121 12.07 -0.05 12.29
N GLU A 122 13.40 -0.02 12.13
CA GLU A 122 14.13 0.66 11.03
C GLU A 122 13.87 0.16 9.60
N ARG A 123 13.01 -0.87 9.47
CA ARG A 123 12.20 -1.29 8.33
C ARG A 123 11.89 -2.76 8.61
N ASP A 124 10.61 -3.10 8.80
CA ASP A 124 10.15 -4.50 8.83
C ASP A 124 10.81 -5.25 7.65
N LEU A 125 11.42 -6.42 7.91
CA LEU A 125 12.16 -7.20 6.91
C LEU A 125 11.35 -7.43 5.63
N ILE A 126 10.03 -7.52 5.76
CA ILE A 126 9.08 -7.63 4.65
C ILE A 126 9.13 -6.41 3.73
N PHE A 127 9.29 -5.20 4.28
CA PHE A 127 9.47 -3.97 3.50
C PHE A 127 10.93 -3.78 3.04
N ARG A 128 11.93 -4.31 3.77
CA ARG A 128 13.35 -4.27 3.36
C ARG A 128 13.58 -5.06 2.08
N ALA A 129 13.10 -6.30 2.04
CA ALA A 129 13.30 -7.22 0.93
C ALA A 129 12.70 -6.72 -0.39
N GLN A 130 11.84 -5.70 -0.38
CA GLN A 130 11.21 -5.14 -1.58
C GLN A 130 12.09 -4.12 -2.31
N SER A 131 13.19 -3.67 -1.70
CA SER A 131 14.13 -2.77 -2.35
C SER A 131 15.21 -3.55 -3.10
N SER A 132 15.44 -3.21 -4.36
CA SER A 132 16.59 -3.74 -5.12
C SER A 132 17.94 -3.40 -4.47
N LYS A 133 17.99 -2.38 -3.61
CA LYS A 133 19.19 -2.06 -2.81
C LYS A 133 19.47 -3.07 -1.70
N ASN A 134 18.43 -3.74 -1.19
CA ASN A 134 18.53 -4.64 -0.03
C ASN A 134 18.27 -6.11 -0.39
N CYS A 135 17.93 -6.39 -1.66
CA CYS A 135 17.65 -7.75 -2.13
C CYS A 135 18.06 -7.85 -3.60
N GLN A 136 19.22 -8.47 -3.85
CA GLN A 136 19.80 -8.52 -5.20
C GLN A 136 18.90 -9.28 -6.18
N ILE A 137 18.23 -10.34 -5.72
CA ILE A 137 17.27 -11.09 -6.53
C ILE A 137 16.12 -10.19 -7.01
N ILE A 138 15.63 -9.28 -6.16
CA ILE A 138 14.59 -8.33 -6.57
C ILE A 138 15.13 -7.36 -7.62
N SER A 139 16.40 -6.98 -7.56
CA SER A 139 17.05 -6.25 -8.65
C SER A 139 17.06 -7.05 -9.95
N LYS A 140 17.46 -8.32 -9.92
CA LYS A 140 17.46 -9.21 -11.10
C LYS A 140 16.05 -9.39 -11.68
N ILE A 141 15.04 -9.65 -10.84
CA ILE A 141 13.63 -9.74 -11.27
C ILE A 141 13.16 -8.42 -11.87
N TYR A 142 13.50 -7.29 -11.23
CA TYR A 142 13.18 -5.95 -11.73
C TYR A 142 13.74 -5.74 -13.14
N HIS A 143 15.03 -6.04 -13.33
CA HIS A 143 15.71 -5.86 -14.61
C HIS A 143 15.11 -6.76 -15.69
N ARG A 144 14.79 -8.01 -15.36
CA ARG A 144 14.13 -8.93 -16.30
C ARG A 144 12.73 -8.42 -16.70
N ARG A 145 11.90 -8.02 -15.72
CA ARG A 145 10.54 -7.52 -15.96
C ARG A 145 10.48 -6.20 -16.72
N LYS A 146 11.45 -5.31 -16.48
CA LYS A 146 11.57 -4.06 -17.21
C LYS A 146 11.77 -4.30 -18.71
N ASN A 147 12.38 -5.42 -19.07
CA ASN A 147 12.70 -5.78 -20.45
C ASN A 147 11.64 -6.70 -21.08
N GLU A 148 10.49 -6.95 -20.43
CA GLU A 148 9.38 -7.69 -21.02
C GLU A 148 8.50 -6.77 -21.88
N ASP A 149 8.11 -7.21 -23.09
CA ASP A 149 7.29 -6.47 -24.06
C ASP A 149 6.02 -5.83 -23.47
N LYS A 150 5.46 -6.44 -22.43
CA LYS A 150 4.24 -5.96 -21.77
C LYS A 150 4.48 -4.73 -20.90
N PHE A 151 5.66 -4.64 -20.25
CA PHE A 151 6.07 -3.41 -19.57
C PHE A 151 6.32 -2.31 -20.59
N GLU A 152 6.91 -2.67 -21.73
CA GLU A 152 7.09 -1.76 -22.87
C GLU A 152 5.75 -1.28 -23.44
N GLN A 153 4.76 -2.15 -23.61
CA GLN A 153 3.41 -1.77 -24.08
C GLN A 153 2.70 -0.84 -23.10
N ILE A 154 2.78 -1.08 -21.78
CA ILE A 154 2.21 -0.19 -20.76
C ILE A 154 2.96 1.15 -20.77
N TYR A 155 4.28 1.11 -20.84
CA TYR A 155 5.13 2.31 -20.95
C TYR A 155 4.80 3.10 -22.21
N ASN A 156 4.66 2.45 -23.36
CA ASN A 156 4.29 3.03 -24.64
C ASN A 156 2.88 3.62 -24.61
N PHE A 157 1.91 2.94 -23.98
CA PHE A 157 0.57 3.49 -23.73
C PHE A 157 0.63 4.77 -22.87
N PHE A 158 1.44 4.78 -21.81
CA PHE A 158 1.66 5.98 -20.99
C PHE A 158 2.35 7.10 -21.78
N ILE A 159 3.27 6.78 -22.69
CA ILE A 159 3.99 7.76 -23.53
C ILE A 159 3.10 8.33 -24.64
N GLN A 160 2.24 7.52 -25.25
CA GLN A 160 1.42 7.90 -26.40
C GLN A 160 0.09 8.57 -26.01
N HIS A 161 -0.35 8.46 -24.75
CA HIS A 161 -1.59 9.09 -24.29
C HIS A 161 -1.50 10.63 -24.38
N PRO A 162 -2.41 11.36 -25.06
CA PRO A 162 -2.21 12.77 -25.43
C PRO A 162 -1.83 13.73 -24.29
N VAL A 163 -2.45 13.56 -23.11
CA VAL A 163 -2.14 14.34 -21.89
C VAL A 163 -0.75 14.01 -21.34
N MET A 164 -0.37 12.74 -21.38
CA MET A 164 0.92 12.27 -20.91
C MET A 164 2.01 12.51 -21.96
N ASN A 165 1.68 12.49 -23.25
CA ASN A 165 2.57 12.85 -24.35
C ASN A 165 2.87 14.35 -24.30
N SER A 166 1.87 15.23 -24.12
CA SER A 166 2.09 16.66 -23.87
C SER A 166 3.00 16.90 -22.65
N THR A 167 2.79 16.13 -21.57
CA THR A 167 3.62 16.18 -20.37
C THR A 167 5.02 15.58 -20.63
N LEU A 168 5.12 14.53 -21.44
CA LEU A 168 6.36 13.82 -21.75
C LEU A 168 7.20 14.59 -22.76
N THR A 169 6.64 15.23 -23.78
CA THR A 169 7.34 16.14 -24.68
C THR A 169 7.89 17.34 -23.91
N LYS A 170 7.10 17.88 -22.97
CA LYS A 170 7.55 18.89 -22.00
C LYS A 170 8.57 18.37 -20.99
N LEU A 171 8.64 17.07 -20.72
CA LEU A 171 9.66 16.48 -19.85
C LEU A 171 10.90 16.01 -20.64
N GLN A 172 10.76 15.63 -21.90
CA GLN A 172 11.80 15.13 -22.81
C GLN A 172 12.67 16.28 -23.32
N HIS A 173 12.05 17.41 -23.69
CA HIS A 173 12.77 18.64 -24.00
C HIS A 173 13.64 19.12 -22.82
N TYR A 174 13.29 18.74 -21.58
CA TYR A 174 14.03 19.09 -20.37
C TYR A 174 14.94 17.96 -19.84
N ARG A 175 14.74 16.72 -20.29
CA ARG A 175 15.47 15.51 -19.85
C ARG A 175 16.77 15.26 -20.62
N GLU A 176 17.02 15.97 -21.73
CA GLU A 176 18.32 15.94 -22.43
C GLU A 176 19.51 16.35 -21.54
N LYS A 177 19.30 16.67 -20.26
CA LYS A 177 20.35 16.96 -19.28
C LYS A 177 20.61 16.00 -18.13
N ARG A 178 19.90 14.87 -17.90
CA ARG A 178 20.33 13.91 -16.84
C ARG A 178 19.63 12.54 -16.82
N ASN A 179 20.44 11.52 -16.50
CA ASN A 179 20.10 10.11 -16.37
C ASN A 179 19.45 9.77 -15.01
N GLY A 180 18.23 9.19 -15.00
CA GLY A 180 17.60 8.64 -13.78
C GLY A 180 16.36 7.76 -14.05
N LYS A 181 16.22 6.63 -13.32
CA LYS A 181 15.18 5.58 -13.46
C LYS A 181 14.25 5.49 -12.22
N SER A 182 13.00 5.05 -12.42
CA SER A 182 11.90 4.96 -11.42
C SER A 182 11.43 3.51 -11.14
N LEU A 183 10.80 3.26 -9.97
CA LEU A 183 10.55 1.96 -9.29
C LEU A 183 9.06 1.75 -8.87
N ASN A 184 8.48 0.55 -9.07
CA ASN A 184 7.24 0.07 -8.40
C ASN A 184 7.12 -1.49 -8.44
N HIS A 185 6.93 -2.23 -7.32
CA HIS A 185 6.92 -3.73 -7.35
C HIS A 185 5.97 -4.53 -6.42
N GLN A 186 5.09 -3.95 -5.60
CA GLN A 186 4.40 -4.76 -4.56
C GLN A 186 3.17 -5.59 -5.01
N ILE A 187 2.63 -5.42 -6.21
CA ILE A 187 1.31 -6.00 -6.58
C ILE A 187 1.37 -7.17 -7.56
N ILE A 188 2.55 -7.37 -8.14
CA ILE A 188 2.81 -8.45 -9.09
C ILE A 188 2.80 -9.83 -8.42
N SER A 189 3.18 -9.93 -7.14
CA SER A 189 3.33 -11.23 -6.44
C SER A 189 2.02 -11.94 -6.13
N LEU A 190 0.88 -11.24 -6.18
CA LEU A 190 -0.46 -11.81 -6.04
C LEU A 190 -1.10 -12.19 -7.38
N GLY A 191 -0.34 -12.15 -8.48
CA GLY A 191 -0.82 -12.52 -9.81
C GLY A 191 -1.64 -11.43 -10.50
N THR A 192 -1.61 -10.19 -10.00
CA THR A 192 -2.27 -9.06 -10.66
C THR A 192 -1.26 -8.25 -11.45
N GLU A 193 -1.50 -8.07 -12.75
CA GLU A 193 -0.54 -7.50 -13.71
C GLU A 193 -0.39 -5.97 -13.66
N LYS A 194 -1.05 -5.29 -12.72
CA LYS A 194 -1.10 -3.82 -12.67
C LYS A 194 -0.20 -3.23 -11.59
N ILE A 195 0.58 -2.21 -11.97
CA ILE A 195 1.35 -1.39 -11.03
C ILE A 195 0.38 -0.69 -10.04
N PRO A 196 0.67 -0.66 -8.73
CA PRO A 196 -0.19 0.05 -7.79
C PRO A 196 -0.29 1.54 -8.10
N PRO A 197 -1.48 2.15 -8.21
CA PRO A 197 -1.57 3.60 -8.11
C PRO A 197 -1.19 4.06 -6.70
N LEU A 198 -1.00 5.37 -6.54
CA LEU A 198 -0.87 5.98 -5.21
C LEU A 198 -2.16 5.74 -4.41
N SER A 199 -2.04 5.60 -3.09
CA SER A 199 -3.17 5.22 -2.21
C SER A 199 -3.78 3.83 -2.51
N ALA A 200 -3.04 2.96 -3.20
CA ALA A 200 -3.46 1.59 -3.44
C ALA A 200 -3.68 0.87 -2.09
N THR A 201 -4.84 0.24 -1.95
CA THR A 201 -5.19 -0.54 -0.76
C THR A 201 -5.50 -1.97 -1.17
N LEU A 202 -4.81 -2.92 -0.56
CA LEU A 202 -5.17 -4.34 -0.59
C LEU A 202 -5.83 -4.69 0.74
N PHE A 203 -7.06 -5.19 0.66
CA PHE A 203 -7.78 -5.74 1.81
C PHE A 203 -7.71 -7.26 1.75
N ILE A 204 -7.43 -7.86 2.90
CA ILE A 204 -7.57 -9.30 3.12
C ILE A 204 -8.57 -9.46 4.25
N GLU A 205 -9.72 -10.04 3.95
CA GLU A 205 -10.78 -10.29 4.94
C GLU A 205 -10.83 -11.77 5.29
N LEU A 206 -10.73 -12.10 6.58
CA LEU A 206 -10.93 -13.43 7.12
C LEU A 206 -12.34 -13.55 7.71
N TRP A 207 -13.13 -14.43 7.11
CA TRP A 207 -14.51 -14.69 7.45
C TRP A 207 -14.68 -16.05 8.08
N GLU A 208 -15.66 -16.15 8.98
CA GLU A 208 -16.08 -17.40 9.60
C GLU A 208 -17.45 -17.80 9.05
N LYS A 209 -17.64 -19.09 8.76
CA LYS A 209 -18.95 -19.62 8.35
C LYS A 209 -19.84 -19.78 9.58
N SER A 210 -20.69 -18.79 9.82
CA SER A 210 -21.58 -18.74 11.00
C SER A 210 -22.49 -19.96 11.16
N HIS A 211 -22.91 -20.60 10.06
CA HIS A 211 -23.83 -21.73 10.08
C HIS A 211 -23.15 -23.09 10.35
N LEU A 212 -21.81 -23.14 10.46
CA LEU A 212 -21.06 -24.40 10.63
C LEU A 212 -19.92 -24.26 11.66
N PRO A 213 -20.22 -23.95 12.94
CA PRO A 213 -19.21 -23.68 13.96
C PRO A 213 -18.37 -24.91 14.33
N HIS A 214 -18.92 -26.11 14.14
CA HIS A 214 -18.29 -27.40 14.45
C HIS A 214 -17.23 -27.84 13.44
N LEU A 215 -17.16 -27.19 12.27
CA LEU A 215 -16.15 -27.55 11.29
C LEU A 215 -14.74 -27.24 11.80
N PRO A 216 -13.75 -28.05 11.40
CA PRO A 216 -12.35 -27.73 11.69
C PRO A 216 -11.99 -26.37 11.07
N PRO A 217 -11.04 -25.62 11.67
CA PRO A 217 -10.66 -24.27 11.22
C PRO A 217 -10.42 -24.14 9.71
N ASP A 218 -9.79 -25.15 9.12
CA ASP A 218 -9.45 -25.21 7.69
C ASP A 218 -10.67 -25.11 6.76
N ASN A 219 -11.84 -25.56 7.23
CA ASN A 219 -13.10 -25.55 6.49
C ASN A 219 -14.09 -24.51 7.03
N ARG A 220 -13.88 -24.05 8.28
CA ARG A 220 -14.71 -23.07 8.96
C ARG A 220 -14.45 -21.63 8.51
N PHE A 221 -13.20 -21.32 8.16
CA PHE A 221 -12.82 -19.97 7.71
C PHE A 221 -12.56 -19.90 6.20
N PHE A 222 -12.80 -18.72 5.64
CA PHE A 222 -12.41 -18.38 4.28
C PHE A 222 -11.88 -16.95 4.19
N VAL A 223 -11.10 -16.68 3.15
CA VAL A 223 -10.42 -15.42 2.89
C VAL A 223 -10.93 -14.82 1.59
N LYS A 224 -11.18 -13.52 1.62
CA LYS A 224 -11.46 -12.69 0.43
C LYS A 224 -10.39 -11.63 0.28
N PHE A 225 -10.11 -11.28 -0.97
CA PHE A 225 -9.13 -10.26 -1.32
C PHE A 225 -9.84 -9.14 -2.07
N TYR A 226 -9.55 -7.89 -1.71
CA TYR A 226 -10.03 -6.72 -2.45
C TYR A 226 -8.88 -5.80 -2.79
N TYR A 227 -8.91 -5.24 -3.98
CA TYR A 227 -7.98 -4.22 -4.41
C TYR A 227 -8.73 -2.92 -4.73
N GLY A 228 -8.55 -1.92 -3.88
CA GLY A 228 -9.43 -0.75 -3.84
C GLY A 228 -10.87 -1.19 -3.54
N LYS A 229 -11.78 -1.00 -4.51
CA LYS A 229 -13.19 -1.41 -4.40
C LYS A 229 -13.52 -2.74 -5.10
N LYS A 230 -12.55 -3.34 -5.79
CA LYS A 230 -12.78 -4.54 -6.62
C LYS A 230 -12.38 -5.80 -5.87
N GLU A 231 -13.26 -6.79 -5.81
CA GLU A 231 -12.92 -8.14 -5.33
C GLU A 231 -11.95 -8.80 -6.32
N LEU A 232 -10.88 -9.39 -5.80
CA LEU A 232 -9.85 -10.08 -6.58
C LEU A 232 -10.19 -11.56 -6.74
N GLU A 233 -9.86 -12.09 -7.92
CA GLU A 233 -9.93 -13.51 -8.20
C GLU A 233 -8.55 -14.16 -8.00
N ILE A 234 -8.49 -15.19 -7.16
CA ILE A 234 -7.30 -15.94 -6.82
C ILE A 234 -7.37 -17.29 -7.52
N MET A 235 -6.64 -17.43 -8.61
CA MET A 235 -6.67 -18.61 -9.48
C MET A 235 -6.28 -19.91 -8.77
N ALA A 236 -5.48 -19.83 -7.70
CA ALA A 236 -5.06 -20.99 -6.92
C ALA A 236 -6.16 -21.57 -6.01
N CYS A 237 -7.28 -20.88 -5.85
CA CYS A 237 -8.39 -21.31 -4.99
C CYS A 237 -9.51 -21.92 -5.84
N ARG A 238 -10.12 -23.01 -5.38
CA ARG A 238 -11.22 -23.67 -6.11
C ARG A 238 -12.37 -22.71 -6.36
N ASN A 239 -12.76 -21.97 -5.33
CA ASN A 239 -13.61 -20.79 -5.51
C ASN A 239 -12.71 -19.57 -5.64
N ARG A 240 -12.59 -19.06 -6.87
CA ARG A 240 -11.67 -17.95 -7.21
C ARG A 240 -11.91 -16.69 -6.39
N ARG A 241 -13.10 -16.46 -5.82
CA ARG A 241 -13.39 -15.28 -4.98
C ARG A 241 -13.34 -15.56 -3.48
N ARG A 242 -13.32 -16.84 -3.07
CA ARG A 242 -13.32 -17.25 -1.66
C ARG A 242 -12.36 -18.40 -1.47
N CYS A 243 -11.16 -18.10 -0.99
CA CYS A 243 -10.19 -19.12 -0.63
C CYS A 243 -10.53 -19.70 0.74
N THR A 244 -10.68 -21.01 0.86
CA THR A 244 -10.72 -21.64 2.20
C THR A 244 -9.43 -21.35 2.96
N TRP A 245 -9.46 -21.45 4.29
CA TRP A 245 -8.26 -21.27 5.10
C TRP A 245 -7.16 -22.27 4.74
N LYS A 246 -7.52 -23.51 4.39
CA LYS A 246 -6.57 -24.51 3.87
C LYS A 246 -5.88 -24.04 2.58
N GLU A 247 -6.65 -23.62 1.59
CA GLU A 247 -6.11 -23.13 0.30
C GLU A 247 -5.24 -21.89 0.50
N PHE A 248 -5.69 -20.96 1.35
CA PHE A 248 -4.93 -19.76 1.67
C PHE A 248 -3.56 -20.09 2.29
N LYS A 249 -3.50 -21.03 3.25
CA LYS A 249 -2.22 -21.49 3.82
C LYS A 249 -1.30 -22.09 2.77
N ILE A 250 -1.82 -22.90 1.85
CA ILE A 250 -1.04 -23.51 0.76
C ILE A 250 -0.51 -22.41 -0.19
N LEU A 251 -1.37 -21.47 -0.58
CA LEU A 251 -0.98 -20.33 -1.41
C LEU A 251 0.14 -19.53 -0.75
N PHE A 252 0.01 -19.18 0.53
CA PHE A 252 1.05 -18.43 1.23
C PHE A 252 2.36 -19.20 1.36
N LYS A 253 2.31 -20.50 1.69
CA LYS A 253 3.52 -21.34 1.78
C LYS A 253 4.27 -21.47 0.45
N THR A 254 3.56 -21.47 -0.67
CA THR A 254 4.18 -21.56 -2.00
C THR A 254 4.70 -20.22 -2.52
N ARG A 255 4.23 -19.09 -1.97
CA ARG A 255 4.56 -17.73 -2.43
C ARG A 255 5.54 -17.00 -1.52
N ILE A 256 5.54 -17.29 -0.23
CA ILE A 256 6.50 -16.75 0.73
C ILE A 256 7.70 -17.69 0.78
N LYS A 257 8.87 -17.20 0.35
CA LYS A 257 10.11 -17.94 0.50
C LYS A 257 10.55 -17.90 1.96
N PRO A 258 10.82 -19.05 2.61
CA PRO A 258 11.45 -19.07 3.91
C PRO A 258 12.86 -18.47 3.82
N ASN A 259 13.38 -17.95 4.94
CA ASN A 259 14.73 -17.38 5.04
C ASN A 259 14.98 -16.28 4.01
N LEU A 260 14.11 -15.27 4.00
CA LEU A 260 14.15 -14.16 3.04
C LEU A 260 15.50 -13.43 3.06
N GLU A 261 16.18 -13.38 4.20
CA GLU A 261 17.54 -12.84 4.34
C GLU A 261 18.53 -13.63 3.49
N VAL A 262 18.63 -14.94 3.71
CA VAL A 262 19.45 -15.84 2.87
C VAL A 262 19.10 -15.73 1.40
N PHE A 263 17.80 -15.67 1.07
CA PHE A 263 17.35 -15.52 -0.31
C PHE A 263 17.75 -14.17 -0.92
N CYS A 264 17.73 -13.08 -0.14
CA CYS A 264 18.09 -11.75 -0.62
C CYS A 264 19.61 -11.51 -0.68
N ASP A 265 20.38 -12.25 0.12
CA ASP A 265 21.84 -12.20 0.19
C ASP A 265 22.52 -13.20 -0.75
N GLN A 266 21.77 -14.14 -1.35
CA GLN A 266 22.30 -15.05 -2.37
C GLN A 266 22.72 -14.30 -3.64
N THR A 267 24.03 -14.05 -3.77
CA THR A 267 24.73 -13.93 -5.05
C THR A 267 24.71 -15.31 -5.69
N GLN A 268 23.67 -15.66 -6.45
CA GLN A 268 23.80 -16.79 -7.36
C GLN A 268 24.81 -16.40 -8.45
N ASP A 269 25.94 -17.10 -8.43
CA ASP A 269 26.93 -17.26 -9.49
C ASP A 269 26.26 -17.49 -10.86
#